data_AF-A0A537GBR0-F1
#
_entry.id   AF-A0A537GBR0-F1
#
_cell.length_a   1.000
_cell.length_b   1.000
_cell.length_c   1.000
_cell.angle_alpha   90.00
_cell.angle_beta   90.00
_cell.angle_gamma   90.00
#
_symmetry.space_group_name_H-M   'P 1'
#
loop_
_entity.id
_entity.type
_entity.pdbx_description
1 polymer ?
#
loop_
_entity_poly.entity_id
_entity_poly.type
_entity_poly.pdbx_seq_one_letter_code
_entity_poly.pdbx_strand_id
1 'polypeptide(L)'
;MFTGKDAQSLASKIRELLGSRGAIGNLRVSKRAIEFDLFAEDTGELEERLKLLEKQISKRVTVKLLDKILRPMEKKEVLREGVNLFNEERYWESHELLEQAWQPARGVERDTVHGMILAAAALVHHQKDRDRVSLGMLERALAKLDGQEVYEGIDIGKLRADIRDIIEKGTPAELTIRRISQSAS
;
A
#
# COMPACT_ATOMS: atom_id res chain seq x y z
N MET A 1 -3.64 -6.05 -18.89
CA MET A 1 -3.75 -5.52 -17.51
C MET A 1 -2.33 -5.16 -17.09
N PHE A 2 -2.11 -3.96 -16.54
CA PHE A 2 -0.77 -3.55 -16.13
C PHE A 2 -0.33 -4.26 -14.84
N THR A 3 0.97 -4.40 -14.65
CA THR A 3 1.61 -5.02 -13.49
C THR A 3 2.81 -4.18 -13.04
N GLY A 4 3.45 -4.56 -11.93
CA GLY A 4 4.68 -3.91 -11.47
C GLY A 4 5.75 -3.77 -12.56
N LYS A 5 5.84 -4.76 -13.47
CA LYS A 5 6.78 -4.75 -14.62
C LYS A 5 6.58 -3.58 -15.58
N ASP A 6 5.37 -3.03 -15.61
CA ASP A 6 5.03 -1.88 -16.45
C ASP A 6 5.35 -0.54 -15.77
N ALA A 7 5.77 -0.53 -14.50
CA ALA A 7 5.96 0.69 -13.73
C ALA A 7 6.96 1.65 -14.39
N GLN A 8 8.07 1.14 -14.92
CA GLN A 8 9.08 1.98 -15.55
C GLN A 8 8.61 2.57 -16.88
N SER A 9 7.95 1.78 -17.73
CA SER A 9 7.46 2.25 -19.03
C SER A 9 6.31 3.25 -18.86
N LEU A 10 5.40 3.02 -17.92
CA LEU A 10 4.35 3.97 -17.55
C LEU A 10 4.93 5.27 -16.99
N ALA A 11 5.93 5.20 -16.11
CA ALA A 11 6.57 6.38 -15.56
C ALA A 11 7.23 7.23 -16.65
N SER A 12 7.91 6.60 -17.61
CA SER A 12 8.49 7.30 -18.77
C SER A 12 7.41 7.99 -19.61
N LYS A 13 6.33 7.28 -19.94
CA LYS A 13 5.21 7.82 -20.73
C LYS A 13 4.55 9.03 -20.03
N ILE A 14 4.34 8.94 -18.73
CA ILE A 14 3.73 10.05 -17.96
C ILE A 14 4.68 11.26 -17.89
N ARG A 15 5.98 11.04 -17.68
CA ARG A 15 6.97 12.14 -17.68
C ARG A 15 7.06 12.86 -19.02
N GLU A 16 6.99 12.11 -20.12
CA GLU A 16 6.95 12.67 -21.47
C GLU A 16 5.67 13.49 -21.67
N LEU A 17 4.52 12.94 -21.28
CA LEU A 17 3.23 13.63 -21.36
C LEU A 17 3.23 14.95 -20.58
N LEU A 18 3.81 14.96 -19.38
CA LEU A 18 3.88 16.15 -18.52
C LEU A 18 5.05 17.08 -18.88
N GLY A 19 5.88 16.73 -19.87
CA GLY A 19 7.01 17.54 -20.32
C GLY A 19 8.14 17.71 -19.30
N SER A 20 8.14 16.95 -18.19
CA SER A 20 9.13 17.08 -17.12
C SER A 20 9.46 15.75 -16.45
N ARG A 21 10.76 15.43 -16.36
CA ARG A 21 11.24 14.23 -15.66
C ARG A 21 10.94 14.25 -14.17
N GLY A 22 10.95 15.44 -13.56
CA GLY A 22 10.66 15.65 -12.15
C GLY A 22 9.17 15.78 -11.84
N ALA A 23 8.29 15.68 -12.84
CA ALA A 23 6.85 15.84 -12.63
C ALA A 23 6.24 14.74 -11.75
N ILE A 24 6.82 13.54 -11.76
CA ILE A 24 6.34 12.42 -10.96
C ILE A 24 7.45 11.70 -10.19
N GLY A 25 7.09 11.24 -8.99
CA GLY A 25 7.94 10.51 -8.06
C GLY A 25 7.73 9.01 -8.11
N ASN A 26 7.55 8.40 -6.94
CA ASN A 26 7.31 6.96 -6.83
C ASN A 26 6.09 6.59 -7.66
N LEU A 27 6.21 5.61 -8.55
CA LEU A 27 5.08 5.05 -9.29
C LEU A 27 4.91 3.58 -8.89
N ARG A 28 3.66 3.20 -8.61
CA ARG A 28 3.24 1.87 -8.16
C ARG A 28 2.08 1.43 -9.06
N VAL A 29 2.14 0.18 -9.53
CA VAL A 29 1.13 -0.40 -10.41
C VAL A 29 0.42 -1.54 -9.69
N SER A 30 -0.88 -1.43 -9.56
CA SER A 30 -1.76 -2.47 -9.04
C SER A 30 -2.69 -2.98 -10.13
N LYS A 31 -3.46 -4.03 -9.84
CA LYS A 31 -4.51 -4.50 -10.76
C LYS A 31 -5.63 -3.47 -10.93
N ARG A 32 -5.78 -2.56 -9.95
CA ARG A 32 -6.92 -1.63 -9.86
C ARG A 32 -6.56 -0.21 -10.28
N ALA A 33 -5.33 0.23 -10.03
CA ALA A 33 -4.91 1.60 -10.23
C ALA A 33 -3.41 1.73 -10.52
N ILE A 34 -3.04 2.87 -11.11
CA ILE A 34 -1.67 3.36 -11.16
C ILE A 34 -1.60 4.50 -10.15
N GLU A 35 -0.75 4.35 -9.13
CA GLU A 35 -0.56 5.35 -8.09
C GLU A 35 0.82 5.98 -8.26
N PHE A 36 0.90 7.31 -8.19
CA PHE A 36 2.19 8.00 -8.20
C PHE A 36 2.16 9.35 -7.51
N ASP A 37 3.33 9.77 -7.03
CA ASP A 37 3.52 11.14 -6.52
C ASP A 37 3.52 12.10 -7.71
N LEU A 38 2.67 13.13 -7.68
CA LEU A 38 2.60 14.19 -8.69
C LEU A 38 3.05 15.49 -8.05
N PHE A 39 4.09 16.10 -8.62
CA PHE A 39 4.60 17.39 -8.16
C PHE A 39 3.96 18.53 -8.98
N ALA A 40 3.72 19.67 -8.35
CA ALA A 40 3.27 20.90 -9.00
C ALA A 40 3.73 22.08 -8.15
N GLU A 41 4.05 23.21 -8.77
CA GLU A 41 4.47 24.43 -8.07
C GLU A 41 3.29 25.12 -7.37
N ASP A 42 2.12 25.07 -8.00
CA ASP A 42 0.89 25.65 -7.47
C ASP A 42 -0.36 24.84 -7.85
N THR A 43 -1.52 25.30 -7.39
CA THR A 43 -2.81 24.63 -7.63
C THR A 43 -3.28 24.74 -9.07
N GLY A 44 -2.89 25.79 -9.79
CA GLY A 44 -3.22 25.97 -11.21
C GLY A 44 -2.52 24.92 -12.07
N GLU A 45 -1.20 24.78 -11.88
CA GLU A 45 -0.41 23.76 -12.56
C GLU A 45 -0.89 22.34 -12.22
N LEU A 46 -1.22 22.07 -10.94
CA LEU A 46 -1.78 20.78 -10.54
C LEU A 46 -3.04 20.43 -11.33
N GLU A 47 -3.99 21.36 -11.43
CA GLU A 47 -5.24 21.15 -12.17
C GLU A 47 -5.02 20.92 -13.67
N GLU A 48 -4.06 21.63 -14.28
CA GLU A 48 -3.68 21.41 -15.69
C GLU A 48 -3.09 20.02 -15.92
N ARG A 49 -2.16 19.60 -15.07
CA ARG A 49 -1.53 18.27 -15.12
C ARG A 49 -2.58 17.17 -14.92
N LEU A 50 -3.49 17.33 -13.95
CA LEU A 50 -4.58 16.37 -13.71
C LEU A 50 -5.51 16.24 -14.90
N LYS A 51 -5.94 17.35 -15.52
CA LYS A 51 -6.78 17.31 -16.73
C LYS A 51 -6.08 16.60 -17.89
N LEU A 52 -4.78 16.83 -18.05
CA LEU A 52 -4.00 16.17 -19.11
C LEU A 52 -3.90 14.66 -18.88
N LEU A 53 -3.63 14.23 -17.64
CA LEU A 53 -3.60 12.82 -17.25
C LEU A 53 -4.97 12.15 -17.45
N GLU A 54 -6.05 12.81 -17.06
CA GLU A 54 -7.41 12.29 -17.24
C GLU A 54 -7.78 12.13 -18.72
N LYS A 55 -7.30 13.05 -19.57
CA LYS A 55 -7.53 13.01 -21.02
C LYS A 55 -6.71 11.92 -21.71
N GLN A 56 -5.47 11.68 -21.29
CA GLN A 56 -4.50 10.87 -22.06
C GLN A 56 -4.14 9.52 -21.43
N ILE A 57 -4.37 9.35 -20.13
CA ILE A 57 -4.01 8.14 -19.38
C ILE A 57 -5.28 7.41 -18.94
N SER A 58 -6.00 7.95 -17.95
CA SER A 58 -7.23 7.36 -17.42
C SER A 58 -7.91 8.29 -16.42
N LYS A 59 -9.19 8.04 -16.11
CA LYS A 59 -9.91 8.72 -15.05
C LYS A 59 -9.18 8.57 -13.71
N ARG A 60 -9.15 9.68 -12.97
CA ARG A 60 -8.58 9.76 -11.64
C ARG A 60 -9.46 9.05 -10.62
N VAL A 61 -8.83 8.25 -9.76
CA VAL A 61 -9.52 7.57 -8.66
C VAL A 61 -9.55 8.47 -7.42
N THR A 62 -8.41 9.00 -7.01
CA THR A 62 -8.28 9.85 -5.81
C THR A 62 -7.09 10.80 -5.98
N VAL A 63 -7.12 11.95 -5.29
CA VAL A 63 -5.97 12.87 -5.13
C VAL A 63 -5.84 13.19 -3.65
N LYS A 64 -4.62 13.11 -3.14
CA LYS A 64 -4.30 13.43 -1.75
C LYS A 64 -3.06 14.33 -1.73
N LEU A 65 -3.13 15.42 -0.98
CA LEU A 65 -1.98 16.27 -0.72
C LEU A 65 -1.12 15.61 0.35
N LEU A 66 0.14 15.32 0.02
CA LEU A 66 1.07 14.61 0.92
C LEU A 66 1.60 15.51 2.05
N ASP A 67 1.62 16.82 1.86
CA ASP A 67 2.11 17.79 2.85
C ASP A 67 1.18 17.98 4.06
N LYS A 68 0.02 17.30 4.05
CA LYS A 68 -0.94 17.37 5.15
C LYS A 68 -0.70 16.23 6.13
N ILE A 69 -0.41 16.59 7.38
CA ILE A 69 -0.37 15.66 8.51
C ILE A 69 -1.69 14.90 8.56
N LEU A 70 -1.61 13.56 8.59
CA LEU A 70 -2.80 12.74 8.79
C LEU A 70 -3.41 13.09 10.15
N ARG A 71 -4.71 13.40 10.15
CA ARG A 71 -5.42 13.65 11.40
C ARG A 71 -5.36 12.37 12.24
N PRO A 72 -5.03 12.46 13.54
CA PRO A 72 -5.11 11.33 14.44
C PRO A 72 -6.49 10.69 14.37
N MET A 73 -6.52 9.37 14.20
CA MET A 73 -7.73 8.57 14.16
C MET A 73 -7.73 7.57 15.32
N GLU A 74 -8.92 7.14 15.73
CA GLU A 74 -9.04 6.07 16.72
C GLU A 74 -8.43 4.77 16.19
N LYS A 75 -7.70 4.03 17.03
CA LYS A 75 -6.95 2.82 16.65
C LYS A 75 -7.81 1.83 15.85
N LYS A 76 -9.04 1.58 16.30
CA LYS A 76 -9.96 0.65 15.64
C LYS A 76 -10.33 1.11 14.23
N GLU A 77 -10.46 2.42 14.01
CA GLU A 77 -10.72 3.00 12.70
C GLU A 77 -9.48 2.94 11.81
N VAL A 78 -8.30 3.26 12.36
CA VAL A 78 -7.00 3.11 11.66
C VAL A 78 -6.83 1.68 11.14
N LEU A 79 -7.07 0.67 11.99
CA LEU A 79 -6.94 -0.73 11.59
C LEU A 79 -7.97 -1.12 10.53
N ARG A 80 -9.23 -0.69 10.69
CA ARG A 80 -10.30 -0.96 9.73
C ARG A 80 -9.96 -0.39 8.35
N GLU A 81 -9.55 0.87 8.30
CA GLU A 81 -9.27 1.57 7.05
C GLU A 81 -7.93 1.16 6.44
N GLY A 82 -6.91 0.90 7.28
CA GLY A 82 -5.65 0.33 6.82
C GLY A 82 -5.83 -1.02 6.13
N VAL A 83 -6.70 -1.89 6.67
CA VAL A 83 -7.06 -3.17 6.03
C VAL A 83 -7.88 -2.98 4.76
N ASN A 84 -8.82 -2.03 4.74
CA ASN A 84 -9.56 -1.69 3.51
C ASN A 84 -8.62 -1.26 2.39
N LEU A 85 -7.72 -0.31 2.66
CA LEU A 85 -6.71 0.17 1.72
C LEU A 85 -5.79 -0.96 1.25
N PHE A 86 -5.36 -1.84 2.16
CA PHE A 86 -4.55 -3.00 1.81
C PHE A 86 -5.27 -3.91 0.80
N ASN A 87 -6.54 -4.23 1.06
CA ASN A 87 -7.34 -5.11 0.21
C ASN A 87 -7.75 -4.45 -1.13
N GLU A 88 -7.63 -3.12 -1.23
CA GLU A 88 -7.75 -2.35 -2.47
C GLU A 88 -6.41 -2.21 -3.23
N GLU A 89 -5.35 -2.86 -2.75
CA GLU A 89 -3.99 -2.76 -3.28
C GLU A 89 -3.38 -1.35 -3.18
N ARG A 90 -3.91 -0.51 -2.28
CA ARG A 90 -3.38 0.83 -1.93
C ARG A 90 -2.38 0.70 -0.79
N TYR A 91 -1.35 -0.11 -1.03
CA TYR A 91 -0.44 -0.57 0.02
C TYR A 91 0.38 0.56 0.64
N TRP A 92 0.73 1.60 -0.13
CA TRP A 92 1.43 2.77 0.41
C TRP A 92 0.56 3.52 1.43
N GLU A 93 -0.69 3.78 1.09
CA GLU A 93 -1.61 4.48 1.99
C GLU A 93 -1.98 3.61 3.20
N SER A 94 -2.12 2.30 3.00
CA SER A 94 -2.28 1.33 4.10
C SER A 94 -1.09 1.39 5.06
N HIS A 95 0.14 1.36 4.53
CA HIS A 95 1.37 1.49 5.31
C HIS A 95 1.37 2.78 6.14
N GLU A 96 1.18 3.94 5.51
CA GLU A 96 1.18 5.23 6.20
C GLU A 96 0.10 5.32 7.29
N LEU A 97 -1.11 4.81 7.01
CA LEU A 97 -2.20 4.86 7.97
C LEU A 97 -1.94 3.95 9.18
N LEU A 98 -1.48 2.72 8.94
CA LEU A 98 -1.22 1.74 10.01
C LEU A 98 -0.09 2.19 10.96
N GLU A 99 0.83 3.05 10.53
CA GLU A 99 1.84 3.64 11.43
C GLU A 99 1.21 4.37 12.61
N GLN A 100 0.04 4.98 12.45
CA GLN A 100 -0.67 5.65 13.56
C GLN A 100 -1.07 4.67 14.67
N ALA A 101 -1.44 3.44 14.32
CA ALA A 101 -1.73 2.39 15.31
C ALA A 101 -0.43 1.81 15.90
N TRP A 102 0.64 1.76 15.11
CA TRP A 102 1.93 1.20 15.54
C TRP A 102 2.70 2.09 16.52
N GLN A 103 2.72 3.41 16.32
CA GLN A 103 3.47 4.35 17.15
C GLN A 103 3.18 4.21 18.66
N PRO A 104 1.90 4.22 19.11
CA PRO A 104 1.57 4.05 20.52
C PRO A 104 1.63 2.58 20.99
N ALA A 105 1.53 1.60 20.10
CA ALA A 105 1.48 0.18 20.45
C ALA A 105 2.77 -0.32 21.14
N ARG A 106 2.61 -1.34 22.00
CA ARG A 106 3.70 -1.98 22.76
C ARG A 106 3.57 -3.52 22.72
N GLY A 107 4.66 -4.22 23.01
CA GLY A 107 4.68 -5.69 23.07
C GLY A 107 4.15 -6.38 21.81
N VAL A 108 3.35 -7.44 21.99
CA VAL A 108 2.78 -8.26 20.91
C VAL A 108 1.93 -7.46 19.93
N GLU A 109 1.20 -6.46 20.42
CA GLU A 109 0.41 -5.56 19.57
C GLU A 109 1.32 -4.81 18.60
N ARG A 110 2.42 -4.23 19.10
CA ARG A 110 3.38 -3.49 18.27
C ARG A 110 3.96 -4.38 17.19
N ASP A 111 4.36 -5.60 17.53
CA ASP A 111 4.90 -6.55 16.56
C ASP A 111 3.85 -6.95 15.51
N THR A 112 2.61 -7.16 15.92
CA THR A 112 1.52 -7.54 14.99
C THR A 112 1.23 -6.42 13.99
N VAL A 113 1.05 -5.18 14.46
CA VAL A 113 0.82 -4.03 13.56
C VAL A 113 2.05 -3.80 12.67
N HIS A 114 3.26 -3.99 13.21
CA HIS A 114 4.49 -3.88 12.41
C HIS A 114 4.56 -4.94 11.31
N GLY A 115 4.14 -6.18 11.59
CA GLY A 115 4.05 -7.24 10.60
C GLY A 115 3.10 -6.88 9.45
N MET A 116 1.95 -6.27 9.76
CA MET A 116 1.02 -5.76 8.75
C MET A 116 1.63 -4.63 7.90
N ILE A 117 2.33 -3.68 8.54
CA ILE A 117 3.05 -2.59 7.87
C ILE A 117 4.13 -3.14 6.93
N LEU A 118 4.92 -4.12 7.40
CA LEU A 118 5.96 -4.78 6.59
C LEU A 118 5.36 -5.54 5.40
N ALA A 119 4.21 -6.19 5.57
CA ALA A 119 3.49 -6.84 4.47
C ALA A 119 3.02 -5.81 3.43
N ALA A 120 2.49 -4.66 3.86
CA ALA A 120 2.10 -3.58 2.95
C ALA A 120 3.30 -3.02 2.18
N ALA A 121 4.40 -2.72 2.89
CA ALA A 121 5.62 -2.23 2.27
C ALA A 121 6.25 -3.26 1.30
N ALA A 122 6.19 -4.56 1.62
CA ALA A 122 6.62 -5.61 0.71
C ALA A 122 5.85 -5.57 -0.61
N LEU A 123 4.53 -5.36 -0.57
CA LEU A 123 3.71 -5.31 -1.76
C LEU A 123 3.86 -3.98 -2.52
N VAL A 124 4.20 -2.86 -1.85
CA VAL A 124 4.67 -1.64 -2.55
C VAL A 124 5.90 -1.93 -3.40
N HIS A 125 6.84 -2.76 -2.93
CA HIS A 125 7.99 -3.17 -3.72
C HIS A 125 7.60 -4.06 -4.91
N HIS A 126 6.65 -4.98 -4.72
CA HIS A 126 6.11 -5.79 -5.82
C HIS A 126 5.47 -4.91 -6.91
N GLN A 127 4.67 -3.91 -6.53
CA GLN A 127 4.08 -2.92 -7.44
C GLN A 127 5.09 -2.08 -8.23
N LYS A 128 6.38 -2.15 -7.86
CA LYS A 128 7.50 -1.41 -8.45
C LYS A 128 8.48 -2.30 -9.21
N ASP A 129 8.12 -3.56 -9.48
CA ASP A 129 9.00 -4.59 -10.08
C ASP A 129 10.26 -4.87 -9.23
N ARG A 130 10.08 -4.95 -7.91
CA ARG A 130 11.18 -5.21 -6.95
C ARG A 130 10.90 -6.46 -6.14
N ASP A 131 10.59 -7.55 -6.83
CA ASP A 131 10.12 -8.80 -6.22
C ASP A 131 11.09 -9.40 -5.21
N ARG A 132 12.40 -9.35 -5.48
CA ARG A 132 13.42 -9.79 -4.52
C ARG A 132 13.35 -9.00 -3.20
N VAL A 133 13.11 -7.70 -3.26
CA VAL A 133 12.95 -6.86 -2.07
C VAL A 133 11.63 -7.17 -1.38
N SER A 134 10.56 -7.38 -2.16
CA SER A 134 9.26 -7.80 -1.66
C SER A 134 9.35 -9.07 -0.81
N LEU A 135 9.95 -10.14 -1.35
CA LEU A 135 10.12 -11.42 -0.63
C LEU A 135 10.88 -11.25 0.69
N GLY A 136 12.00 -10.52 0.68
CA GLY A 136 12.78 -10.28 1.89
C GLY A 136 12.05 -9.43 2.94
N MET A 137 11.08 -8.60 2.54
CA MET A 137 10.20 -7.88 3.48
C MET A 137 9.07 -8.77 3.99
N LEU A 138 8.53 -9.67 3.17
CA LEU A 138 7.54 -10.66 3.60
C LEU A 138 8.12 -11.62 4.65
N GLU A 139 9.38 -12.03 4.53
CA GLU A 139 10.08 -12.81 5.57
C GLU A 139 10.12 -12.08 6.92
N ARG A 140 10.40 -10.77 6.89
CA ARG A 140 10.42 -9.92 8.09
C ARG A 140 9.01 -9.74 8.66
N ALA A 141 8.00 -9.58 7.80
CA ALA A 141 6.61 -9.53 8.22
C ALA A 141 6.21 -10.82 8.94
N LEU A 142 6.54 -11.98 8.36
CA LEU A 142 6.28 -13.29 8.93
C LEU A 142 6.88 -13.45 10.33
N ALA A 143 8.12 -13.03 10.53
CA ALA A 143 8.79 -13.06 11.84
C ALA A 143 8.11 -12.17 12.90
N LYS A 144 7.35 -11.15 12.48
CA LYS A 144 6.63 -10.23 13.37
C LYS A 144 5.20 -10.69 13.69
N LEU A 145 4.60 -11.54 12.87
CA LEU A 145 3.23 -12.01 13.01
C LEU A 145 3.10 -13.30 13.85
N ASP A 146 4.13 -13.68 14.62
CA ASP A 146 4.14 -14.95 15.37
C ASP A 146 3.38 -14.91 16.72
N GLY A 147 2.90 -13.74 17.13
CA GLY A 147 2.41 -13.54 18.51
C GLY A 147 0.92 -13.79 18.78
N GLN A 148 0.03 -13.67 17.78
CA GLN A 148 -1.42 -13.84 17.98
C GLN A 148 -2.11 -14.32 16.70
N GLU A 149 -3.17 -15.13 16.83
CA GLU A 149 -3.98 -15.62 15.69
C GLU A 149 -5.00 -14.59 15.20
N VAL A 150 -5.53 -13.78 16.13
CA VAL A 150 -6.56 -12.77 15.84
C VAL A 150 -6.21 -11.49 16.57
N TYR A 151 -6.32 -10.35 15.88
CA TYR A 151 -6.07 -9.03 16.46
C TYR A 151 -7.15 -8.04 16.01
N GLU A 152 -7.94 -7.49 16.94
CA GLU A 152 -8.99 -6.48 16.63
C GLU A 152 -9.97 -6.94 15.52
N GLY A 153 -10.26 -8.25 15.47
CA GLY A 153 -11.11 -8.86 14.45
C GLY A 153 -10.41 -9.14 13.12
N ILE A 154 -9.09 -9.01 13.03
CA ILE A 154 -8.26 -9.36 11.88
C ILE A 154 -7.71 -10.77 12.06
N ASP A 155 -7.80 -11.60 11.03
CA ASP A 155 -7.28 -12.98 11.00
C ASP A 155 -5.78 -12.97 10.67
N ILE A 156 -4.96 -12.84 11.70
CA ILE A 156 -3.49 -12.80 11.60
C ILE A 156 -2.94 -14.18 11.22
N GLY A 157 -3.57 -15.26 11.72
CA GLY A 157 -3.22 -16.62 11.36
C GLY A 157 -3.31 -16.87 9.86
N LYS A 158 -4.40 -16.43 9.22
CA LYS A 158 -4.55 -16.52 7.76
C LYS A 158 -3.55 -15.67 7.00
N LEU A 159 -3.34 -14.42 7.41
CA LEU A 159 -2.33 -13.55 6.79
C LEU A 159 -0.94 -14.19 6.83
N ARG A 160 -0.58 -14.77 7.98
CA ARG A 160 0.69 -15.45 8.19
C ARG A 160 0.84 -16.68 7.28
N ALA A 161 -0.22 -17.48 7.15
CA ALA A 161 -0.23 -18.63 6.25
C ALA A 161 -0.06 -18.22 4.79
N ASP A 162 -0.72 -17.15 4.36
CA ASP A 162 -0.63 -16.65 2.98
C ASP A 162 0.74 -16.08 2.66
N ILE A 163 1.34 -15.34 3.60
CA ILE A 163 2.71 -14.85 3.47
C ILE A 163 3.69 -16.02 3.32
N ARG A 164 3.52 -17.09 4.11
CA ARG A 164 4.37 -18.28 4.03
C ARG A 164 4.28 -18.95 2.66
N ASP A 165 3.07 -19.14 2.13
CA ASP A 165 2.84 -19.74 0.81
C ASP A 165 3.51 -18.92 -0.32
N ILE A 166 3.46 -17.59 -0.23
CA ILE A 166 4.15 -16.71 -1.20
C ILE A 166 5.67 -16.88 -1.13
N ILE A 167 6.24 -16.92 0.08
CA ILE A 167 7.68 -17.09 0.28
C ILE A 167 8.14 -18.45 -0.25
N GLU A 168 7.39 -19.52 0.04
CA GLU A 168 7.69 -20.89 -0.43
C GLU A 168 7.65 -21.00 -1.96
N LYS A 169 6.71 -20.31 -2.61
CA LYS A 169 6.65 -20.23 -4.08
C LYS A 169 7.74 -19.35 -4.70
N GLY A 170 8.41 -18.52 -3.90
CA GLY A 170 9.46 -17.61 -4.35
C GLY A 170 8.98 -16.55 -5.34
N THR A 171 7.67 -16.31 -5.42
CA THR A 171 7.06 -15.35 -6.35
C THR A 171 6.04 -14.50 -5.59
N PRO A 172 6.27 -13.19 -5.42
CA PRO A 172 5.29 -12.31 -4.80
C PRO A 172 3.95 -12.33 -5.52
N ALA A 173 2.88 -12.22 -4.74
CA ALA A 173 1.51 -12.11 -5.22
C ALA A 173 0.73 -11.18 -4.29
N GLU A 174 -0.43 -10.72 -4.74
CA GLU A 174 -1.29 -9.89 -3.90
C GLU A 174 -1.83 -10.70 -2.70
N LEU A 175 -1.90 -10.04 -1.56
CA LEU A 175 -2.48 -10.58 -0.33
C LEU A 175 -3.83 -9.92 -0.05
N THR A 176 -4.68 -10.63 0.68
CA THR A 176 -5.92 -10.08 1.25
C THR A 176 -5.93 -10.34 2.74
N ILE A 177 -6.09 -9.28 3.53
CA ILE A 177 -6.26 -9.39 4.97
C ILE A 177 -7.73 -9.68 5.27
N ARG A 178 -7.99 -10.87 5.82
CA ARG A 178 -9.33 -11.29 6.22
C ARG A 178 -9.70 -10.67 7.57
N ARG A 179 -10.96 -10.22 7.68
CA ARG A 179 -11.59 -9.87 8.95
C ARG A 179 -12.58 -10.96 9.36
N ILE A 180 -12.60 -11.25 10.65
CA ILE A 180 -13.54 -12.16 11.28
C ILE A 180 -14.76 -11.32 11.65
N SER A 181 -15.91 -11.64 11.07
CA SER A 181 -17.17 -11.05 11.50
C SER A 181 -17.36 -11.37 12.97
N GLN A 182 -17.52 -10.36 13.83
CA GLN A 182 -18.07 -10.61 15.15
C GLN A 182 -19.51 -11.10 14.93
N SER A 183 -19.77 -12.36 15.26
CA SER A 183 -21.14 -12.81 15.50
C SER A 183 -21.74 -11.84 16.53
N ALA A 184 -22.80 -11.14 16.15
CA ALA A 184 -23.59 -10.36 17.09
C ALA A 184 -24.04 -11.32 18.20
N SER A 185 -23.43 -11.16 19.38
CA SER A 185 -23.92 -11.74 20.63
C SER A 185 -25.18 -11.01 21.06
#